data_AF-A0A1V3XVG1-F1
#
_entry.id   AF-A0A1V3XVG1-F1
#
_cell.length_a   1.000
_cell.length_b   1.000
_cell.length_c   1.000
_cell.angle_alpha   90.00
_cell.angle_beta   90.00
_cell.angle_gamma   90.00
#
_symmetry.space_group_name_H-M   'P 1'
#
loop_
_entity.id
_entity.type
_entity.pdbx_description
1 polymer ?
#
loop_
_entity_poly.entity_id
_entity_poly.type
_entity_poly.pdbx_seq_one_letter_code
_entity_poly.pdbx_strand_id
1 'polypeptide(L)' 'MGNPDLWFADTPADLERAKALCTGCPVRRQCLAAALERAEPWGVWGGEIFERGAIVSRKRPRGRPRKVAA' A
#
# COMPACT_ATOMS: atom_id res chain seq x y z
N MET A 1 0.62 -4.37 -20.37
CA MET A 1 1.79 -4.09 -19.51
C MET A 1 1.26 -3.62 -18.18
N GLY A 2 1.60 -4.31 -17.09
CA GLY A 2 1.12 -3.98 -15.75
C GLY A 2 1.65 -2.62 -15.33
N ASN A 3 0.79 -1.77 -14.76
CA ASN A 3 1.18 -0.44 -14.32
C ASN A 3 1.96 -0.56 -13.00
N PRO A 4 3.29 -0.30 -12.97
CA PRO A 4 4.07 -0.36 -11.74
C PRO A 4 3.60 0.68 -10.72
N ASP A 5 3.02 1.80 -11.16
CA ASP A 5 2.48 2.85 -10.28
C ASP A 5 1.36 2.36 -9.36
N LEU A 6 0.68 1.26 -9.70
CA LEU A 6 -0.38 0.69 -8.86
C LEU A 6 0.16 0.20 -7.51
N TRP A 7 1.38 -0.36 -7.49
CA TRP A 7 2.02 -0.85 -6.26
C TRP A 7 2.52 0.28 -5.37
N PHE A 8 2.65 1.48 -5.93
CA PHE A 8 3.07 2.69 -5.26
C PHE A 8 1.97 3.76 -5.35
N ALA A 9 0.70 3.36 -5.28
CA ALA A 9 -0.39 4.33 -5.36
C ALA A 9 -0.57 5.08 -4.03
N ASP A 10 -0.91 6.38 -4.09
CA ASP A 10 -1.27 7.13 -2.86
C ASP A 10 -2.73 6.88 -2.46
N THR A 11 -3.57 6.39 -3.38
CA THR A 11 -5.02 6.26 -3.18
C THR A 11 -5.35 4.93 -2.48
N PRO A 12 -6.28 4.91 -1.51
CA PRO A 12 -6.71 3.66 -0.88
C PRO A 12 -7.31 2.66 -1.87
N ALA A 13 -8.00 3.11 -2.91
CA ALA A 13 -8.64 2.23 -3.88
C ALA A 13 -7.62 1.44 -4.72
N ASP A 14 -6.56 2.09 -5.15
CA ASP A 14 -5.50 1.46 -5.94
C ASP A 14 -4.62 0.54 -5.08
N LEU A 15 -4.35 0.93 -3.83
CA LEU A 15 -3.66 0.07 -2.86
C LEU A 15 -4.44 -1.23 -2.60
N GLU A 16 -5.75 -1.15 -2.39
CA GLU A 16 -6.59 -2.34 -2.23
C GLU A 16 -6.60 -3.22 -3.50
N ARG A 17 -6.60 -2.60 -4.68
CA ARG A 17 -6.47 -3.31 -5.95
C ARG A 17 -5.11 -4.03 -6.06
N ALA A 18 -4.02 -3.37 -5.69
CA ALA A 18 -2.70 -3.99 -5.64
C ALA A 18 -2.65 -5.18 -4.66
N LYS A 19 -3.24 -5.05 -3.45
CA LYS A 19 -3.36 -6.17 -2.51
C LYS A 19 -4.11 -7.36 -3.12
N ALA A 20 -5.22 -7.10 -3.80
CA ALA A 20 -6.00 -8.14 -4.46
C ALA A 20 -5.17 -8.87 -5.53
N LEU A 21 -4.41 -8.13 -6.34
CA LEU A 21 -3.49 -8.72 -7.32
C LEU A 21 -2.37 -9.53 -6.68
N CYS A 22 -1.98 -9.21 -5.44
CA CYS A 22 -0.94 -9.91 -4.72
C CYS A 22 -1.36 -11.34 -4.30
N THR A 23 -2.65 -11.62 -4.15
CA THR A 23 -3.17 -12.88 -3.56
C THR A 23 -2.62 -14.17 -4.20
N GLY A 24 -2.37 -14.18 -5.51
CA GLY A 24 -1.81 -15.33 -6.24
C GLY A 24 -0.28 -15.36 -6.37
N CYS A 25 0.45 -14.40 -5.77
CA CYS A 25 1.88 -14.29 -5.95
C CYS A 25 2.66 -15.28 -5.05
N PRO A 26 3.49 -16.18 -5.61
CA PRO A 26 4.20 -17.21 -4.84
C PRO A 26 5.27 -16.63 -3.90
N VAL A 27 5.75 -15.43 -4.19
CA VAL A 27 6.80 -14.75 -3.40
C VAL A 27 6.25 -13.76 -2.39
N ARG A 28 4.94 -13.76 -2.09
CA ARG A 28 4.32 -12.83 -1.12
C ARG A 28 5.11 -12.70 0.19
N ARG A 29 5.49 -13.84 0.79
CA ARG A 29 6.24 -13.86 2.05
C ARG A 29 7.64 -13.25 1.92
N GLN A 30 8.35 -13.55 0.83
CA GLN A 30 9.69 -13.02 0.58
C GLN A 30 9.64 -11.52 0.27
N CYS A 31 8.64 -11.10 -0.50
CA CYS A 31 8.38 -9.69 -0.82
C CYS A 31 8.05 -8.89 0.45
N LEU A 32 7.23 -9.44 1.35
CA LEU A 32 6.93 -8.81 2.64
C LEU A 32 8.16 -8.69 3.52
N ALA A 33 8.96 -9.77 3.63
CA ALA A 33 10.19 -9.77 4.41
C ALA A 33 11.17 -8.70 3.91
N ALA A 34 11.40 -8.65 2.59
CA ALA A 34 12.28 -7.66 1.98
C ALA A 34 11.82 -6.21 2.23
N ALA A 35 10.50 -5.96 2.20
CA ALA A 35 9.95 -4.63 2.48
C ALA A 35 10.10 -4.22 3.96
N LEU A 36 9.97 -5.18 4.88
CA LEU A 36 10.24 -4.98 6.30
C LEU A 36 11.72 -4.70 6.56
N GLU A 37 12.61 -5.50 5.97
CA GLU A 37 14.07 -5.32 6.10
C GLU A 37 14.55 -3.95 5.60
N ARG A 38 13.92 -3.46 4.52
CA ARG A 38 14.23 -2.14 3.93
C ARG A 38 13.49 -0.98 4.59
N ALA A 39 12.55 -1.27 5.49
CA ALA A 39 11.62 -0.29 6.05
C ALA A 39 10.99 0.58 4.96
N GLU A 40 10.42 -0.07 3.93
CA GLU A 40 9.90 0.62 2.75
C GLU A 40 8.91 1.74 3.15
N PRO A 41 9.11 2.97 2.65
CA PRO A 41 8.40 4.13 3.18
C PRO A 41 6.91 4.12 2.80
N TRP A 42 6.54 3.47 1.69
CA TRP A 42 5.16 3.38 1.21
C TRP A 42 4.98 2.30 0.12
N GLY A 43 3.73 1.94 -0.18
CA GLY A 43 3.36 1.05 -1.28
C GLY A 43 2.67 -0.24 -0.84
N VAL A 44 2.50 -1.20 -1.74
CA VAL A 44 1.98 -2.54 -1.43
C VAL A 44 3.06 -3.59 -1.61
N TRP A 45 3.34 -4.32 -0.53
CA TRP A 45 4.39 -5.33 -0.47
C TRP A 45 3.84 -6.60 0.17
N GLY A 46 3.99 -7.73 -0.51
CA GLY A 46 3.55 -9.04 0.01
C GLY A 46 2.05 -9.17 0.33
N GLY A 47 1.22 -8.24 -0.19
CA GLY A 47 -0.22 -8.18 0.06
C GLY A 47 -0.59 -7.25 1.22
N GLU A 48 0.38 -6.55 1.80
CA GLU A 48 0.20 -5.57 2.87
C GLU A 48 0.51 -4.17 2.36
N ILE A 49 -0.15 -3.15 2.92
CA ILE A 49 0.16 -1.75 2.60
C ILE A 49 1.23 -1.27 3.58
N PHE A 50 2.23 -0.58 3.06
CA PHE A 50 3.24 0.11 3.83
C PHE A 50 2.92 1.60 3.86
N GLU A 51 3.06 2.19 5.03
CA GLU A 51 2.98 3.63 5.24
C GLU A 51 3.98 4.02 6.33
N ARG A 52 4.93 4.90 5.99
CA ARG A 52 5.99 5.38 6.89
C ARG A 52 6.82 4.24 7.51
N GLY A 53 7.13 3.20 6.72
CA GLY A 53 7.92 2.05 7.17
C GLY A 53 7.14 1.05 8.03
N ALA A 54 5.84 1.23 8.21
CA ALA A 54 4.98 0.32 8.97
C ALA A 54 3.91 -0.33 8.09
N ILE A 55 3.55 -1.56 8.42
CA ILE A 55 2.42 -2.25 7.80
C ILE A 55 1.12 -1.63 8.32
N VAL A 56 0.25 -1.24 7.40
CA VAL A 56 -1.11 -0.77 7.67
C VAL A 56 -2.11 -1.64 6.93
N SER A 57 -3.21 -2.01 7.59
CA SER A 57 -4.23 -2.84 6.95
C SER A 57 -4.99 -2.09 5.84
N ARG A 58 -5.15 -0.77 6.00
CA ARG A 58 -5.80 0.13 5.03
C ARG A 58 -5.27 1.56 5.21
N LYS A 59 -4.89 2.21 4.10
CA LYS A 59 -4.53 3.64 4.14
C LYS A 59 -5.78 4.47 4.39
N ARG A 60 -5.77 5.30 5.43
CA ARG A 60 -6.87 6.22 5.69
C ARG A 60 -6.86 7.28 4.58
N PRO A 61 -7.95 7.49 3.83
CA PRO A 61 -7.99 8.57 2.86
C PRO A 61 -7.65 9.87 3.60
N ARG A 62 -6.78 10.71 3.02
CA ARG A 62 -6.52 12.04 3.57
C ARG A 62 -7.88 12.72 3.65
N GLY A 63 -8.39 12.86 4.87
CA GLY A 63 -9.67 13.50 5.10
C GLY A 63 -9.56 14.90 4.53
N ARG A 64 -10.44 15.23 3.58
CA ARG A 64 -10.71 16.62 3.22
C ARG A 64 -10.82 17.38 4.54
N PRO A 65 -10.03 18.44 4.79
CA PRO A 65 -10.18 19.21 6.02
C PRO A 65 -11.67 19.56 6.15
N ARG A 66 -12.25 19.33 7.33
CA ARG A 66 -13.63 19.79 7.59
C ARG A 66 -13.64 21.25 7.19
N LYS A 67 -14.53 21.62 6.25
CA LYS A 67 -14.76 23.02 5.89
C LYS A 67 -15.05 23.72 7.22
N VAL A 68 -14.11 24.49 7.74
CA VAL A 68 -14.37 25.36 8.88
C VAL A 68 -15.43 26.31 8.36
N ALA A 69 -16.67 26.13 8.83
CA ALA A 69 -17.74 27.06 8.54
C ALA A 69 -17.31 28.40 9.12
N ALA A 70 -17.30 29.42 8.26
CA ALA A 70 -17.01 30.80 8.61
C ALA A 70 -18.11 31.38 9.52
#